data_AF-A0A7Z7G1K9-F1
#
_entry.id   AF-A0A7Z7G1K9-F1
#
_cell.length_a   1.000
_cell.length_b   1.000
_cell.length_c   1.000
_cell.angle_alpha   90.00
_cell.angle_beta   90.00
_cell.angle_gamma   90.00
#
_symmetry.space_group_name_H-M   'P 1'
#
loop_
_entity.id
_entity.type
_entity.pdbx_description
1 polymer ?
#
loop_
_entity_poly.entity_id
_entity_poly.type
_entity_poly.pdbx_seq_one_letter_code
_entity_poly.pdbx_strand_id
1 'polypeptide(L)'
;MISQPFQPTMDIPYYYPCNFPLIHEILQRQGSISSLGLLASSRLYSLPSCSERGLIKPYFHKLDYEEPMWEVFGEREFDSFEQGKAYIRERLENEGLLVVTGTSYCLPYGEDYRNPEYIHKLVKQGSRLHLVDHWLAVYGMDEEQFYVYDPVPSKYMGAVSSTDFQEFWKGNKNISELEIARRKETLRTYGTMEIRAVETLDAAGYRTMLRSALATQAHEFITGRTIWQGNRSYYFGQAVTSQLLQRLHPDAEVDREQEKAISAFLFDMRWSRYFFRDLLEEAAEWLDSPHDQYVAEFGAMIAQWEQAHKLLQIARMKRSPEWREQLTVIIQQLAADELCWYEALMTTHQHADRFRRTSSTVENSAPTHREVIERIVLDSCVELNRYHNAPIPLEHGLQAPLYGSRGRLDSLELVTLLAVVEQSVEDTFGAGITLAEMAVASMPESPYRTVESLVEYLEAQLKHCPKDDKG
;
A
#
# COMPACT_ATOMS: atom_id res chain seq x y z
N MET A 1 -1.59 -12.05 -43.30
CA MET A 1 -3.00 -12.07 -42.85
C MET A 1 -3.22 -10.73 -42.17
N ILE A 2 -4.16 -9.91 -42.64
CA ILE A 2 -4.38 -8.59 -42.05
C ILE A 2 -4.99 -8.83 -40.67
N SER A 3 -4.15 -8.78 -39.63
CA SER A 3 -4.58 -8.69 -38.24
C SER A 3 -5.57 -7.54 -38.13
N GLN A 4 -6.66 -7.72 -37.39
CA GLN A 4 -7.58 -6.62 -37.12
C GLN A 4 -6.77 -5.40 -36.62
N PRO A 5 -7.09 -4.18 -37.07
CA PRO A 5 -6.41 -2.98 -36.59
C PRO A 5 -6.52 -2.93 -35.06
N PHE A 6 -5.40 -2.72 -34.38
CA PHE A 6 -5.41 -2.57 -32.93
C PHE A 6 -6.16 -1.29 -32.56
N GLN A 7 -7.31 -1.44 -31.89
CA GLN A 7 -8.17 -0.35 -31.44
C GLN A 7 -8.40 -0.46 -29.94
N PRO A 8 -7.38 -0.13 -29.11
CA PRO A 8 -7.48 -0.24 -27.67
C PRO A 8 -8.39 0.82 -27.07
N THR A 9 -8.77 0.60 -25.81
CA THR A 9 -9.42 1.64 -25.00
C THR A 9 -8.42 2.76 -24.67
N MET A 10 -8.79 4.02 -24.95
CA MET A 10 -7.98 5.20 -24.62
C MET A 10 -8.60 6.09 -23.54
N ASP A 11 -9.91 5.98 -23.33
CA ASP A 11 -10.60 6.74 -22.30
C ASP A 11 -10.50 6.01 -20.95
N ILE A 12 -9.32 6.11 -20.35
CA ILE A 12 -9.00 5.45 -19.10
C ILE A 12 -8.81 6.53 -18.01
N PRO A 13 -9.50 6.41 -16.86
CA PRO A 13 -9.30 7.33 -15.77
C PRO A 13 -7.87 7.29 -15.23
N TYR A 14 -7.30 8.46 -14.92
CA TYR A 14 -5.90 8.60 -14.51
C TYR A 14 -5.53 7.87 -13.21
N TYR A 15 -6.52 7.50 -12.40
CA TYR A 15 -6.28 6.79 -11.14
C TYR A 15 -5.96 5.30 -11.34
N TYR A 16 -6.21 4.74 -12.53
CA TYR A 16 -5.81 3.37 -12.84
C TYR A 16 -4.28 3.23 -12.90
N PRO A 17 -3.70 2.17 -12.32
CA PRO A 17 -2.32 1.78 -12.58
C PRO A 17 -2.05 1.55 -14.06
N CYS A 18 -0.88 1.98 -14.55
CA CYS A 18 -0.50 1.91 -15.96
C CYS A 18 -0.48 0.48 -16.53
N ASN A 19 -0.31 -0.54 -15.69
CA ASN A 19 -0.27 -1.93 -16.12
C ASN A 19 -1.66 -2.51 -16.43
N PHE A 20 -2.74 -2.08 -15.76
CA PHE A 20 -4.07 -2.71 -15.94
C PHE A 20 -4.65 -2.59 -17.35
N PRO A 21 -4.58 -1.44 -18.03
CA PRO A 21 -4.95 -1.35 -19.44
C PRO A 21 -4.18 -2.32 -20.34
N LEU A 22 -2.88 -2.47 -20.10
CA LEU A 22 -2.04 -3.35 -20.91
C LEU A 22 -2.41 -4.83 -20.69
N ILE A 23 -2.64 -5.20 -19.43
CA ILE A 23 -3.11 -6.53 -19.06
C ILE A 23 -4.46 -6.82 -19.71
N HIS A 24 -5.42 -5.89 -19.61
CA HIS A 24 -6.73 -6.01 -20.23
C HIS A 24 -6.62 -6.32 -21.74
N GLU A 25 -5.80 -5.55 -22.45
CA GLU A 25 -5.57 -5.73 -23.89
C GLU A 25 -4.94 -7.10 -24.23
N ILE A 26 -4.07 -7.62 -23.37
CA ILE A 26 -3.50 -8.97 -23.52
C ILE A 26 -4.57 -10.05 -23.27
N LEU A 27 -5.35 -9.93 -22.19
CA LEU A 27 -6.38 -10.90 -21.85
C LEU A 27 -7.45 -11.00 -22.94
N GLN A 28 -7.89 -9.86 -23.51
CA GLN A 28 -8.83 -9.82 -24.63
C GLN A 28 -8.30 -10.57 -25.86
N ARG A 29 -7.02 -10.40 -26.19
CA ARG A 29 -6.37 -11.15 -27.30
C ARG A 29 -6.25 -12.64 -27.04
N GLN A 30 -6.14 -13.03 -25.78
CA GLN A 30 -6.17 -14.44 -25.36
C GLN A 30 -7.59 -15.02 -25.34
N GLY A 31 -8.60 -14.25 -25.77
CA GLY A 31 -10.00 -14.66 -25.82
C GLY A 31 -10.70 -14.62 -24.45
N SER A 32 -10.09 -13.97 -23.45
CA SER A 32 -10.66 -13.84 -22.11
C SER A 32 -11.40 -12.51 -21.97
N ILE A 33 -12.66 -12.58 -21.54
CA ILE A 33 -13.41 -11.39 -21.13
C ILE A 33 -12.74 -10.80 -19.88
N SER A 34 -12.52 -9.49 -19.91
CA SER A 34 -11.94 -8.73 -18.80
C SER A 34 -12.42 -7.27 -18.85
N SER A 35 -12.34 -6.58 -17.72
CA SER A 35 -12.58 -5.14 -17.59
C SER A 35 -11.57 -4.53 -16.62
N LEU A 36 -11.41 -3.21 -16.67
CA LEU A 36 -10.51 -2.50 -15.76
C LEU A 36 -11.00 -2.57 -14.31
N GLY A 37 -12.30 -2.42 -14.07
CA GLY A 37 -12.90 -2.53 -12.74
C GLY A 37 -12.63 -3.89 -12.12
N LEU A 38 -12.83 -4.98 -12.87
CA LEU A 38 -12.56 -6.32 -12.37
C LEU A 38 -11.06 -6.57 -12.12
N LEU A 39 -10.16 -6.10 -13.00
CA LEU A 39 -8.71 -6.21 -12.80
C LEU A 39 -8.22 -5.43 -11.56
N ALA A 40 -8.78 -4.25 -11.32
CA ALA A 40 -8.46 -3.48 -10.12
C ALA A 40 -8.96 -4.19 -8.85
N SER A 41 -10.17 -4.72 -8.89
CA SER A 41 -10.75 -5.45 -7.75
C SER A 41 -10.16 -6.84 -7.52
N SER A 42 -9.60 -7.49 -8.55
CA SER A 42 -8.85 -8.75 -8.38
C SER A 42 -7.62 -8.58 -7.48
N ARG A 43 -7.06 -7.35 -7.46
CA ARG A 43 -6.01 -6.91 -6.54
C ARG A 43 -6.51 -6.01 -5.41
N LEU A 44 -7.81 -6.05 -5.09
CA LEU A 44 -8.43 -5.30 -3.99
C LEU A 44 -8.10 -3.79 -3.99
N TYR A 45 -7.91 -3.16 -5.16
CA TYR A 45 -7.77 -1.70 -5.24
C TYR A 45 -9.06 -0.99 -4.83
N SER A 46 -10.20 -1.68 -4.97
CA SER A 46 -11.51 -1.26 -4.47
C SER A 46 -11.60 -1.21 -2.94
N LEU A 47 -10.70 -1.87 -2.21
CA LEU A 47 -10.75 -1.95 -0.75
C LEU A 47 -10.01 -0.76 -0.12
N PRO A 48 -10.69 0.07 0.70
CA PRO A 48 -10.01 1.10 1.47
C PRO A 48 -8.88 0.47 2.29
N SER A 49 -7.68 1.02 2.18
CA SER A 49 -6.51 0.49 2.88
C SER A 49 -5.53 1.60 3.24
N CYS A 50 -5.03 1.55 4.48
CA CYS A 50 -4.08 2.54 5.00
C CYS A 50 -3.04 1.91 5.92
N SER A 51 -1.87 2.55 6.07
CA SER A 51 -0.95 2.23 7.16
C SER A 51 -1.27 3.04 8.42
N GLU A 52 -0.66 2.70 9.55
CA GLU A 52 -0.72 3.46 10.80
C GLU A 52 -0.36 4.95 10.67
N ARG A 53 0.49 5.28 9.68
CA ARG A 53 0.89 6.67 9.40
C ARG A 53 -0.16 7.43 8.58
N GLY A 54 -1.32 6.82 8.31
CA GLY A 54 -2.37 7.37 7.47
C GLY A 54 -2.06 7.34 5.97
N LEU A 55 -1.08 6.55 5.53
CA LEU A 55 -0.74 6.44 4.11
C LEU A 55 -1.75 5.54 3.40
N ILE A 56 -2.73 6.16 2.72
CA ILE A 56 -3.74 5.46 1.91
C ILE A 56 -3.09 4.90 0.64
N LYS A 57 -3.04 3.58 0.52
CA LYS A 57 -2.50 2.86 -0.65
C LYS A 57 -3.05 1.44 -0.68
N PRO A 58 -3.14 0.80 -1.85
CA PRO A 58 -3.45 -0.62 -1.95
C PRO A 58 -2.34 -1.47 -1.31
N TYR A 59 -2.68 -2.20 -0.25
CA TYR A 59 -1.78 -3.17 0.41
C TYR A 59 -2.31 -4.61 0.27
N PHE A 60 -2.96 -4.94 -0.85
CA PHE A 60 -3.64 -6.23 -1.07
C PHE A 60 -2.77 -7.46 -0.82
N HIS A 61 -1.47 -7.38 -1.12
CA HIS A 61 -0.48 -8.42 -0.84
C HIS A 61 -0.31 -8.74 0.65
N LYS A 62 -0.90 -7.97 1.57
CA LYS A 62 -0.92 -8.23 3.02
C LYS A 62 -2.12 -9.07 3.46
N LEU A 63 -3.12 -9.24 2.59
CA LEU A 63 -4.31 -10.04 2.88
C LEU A 63 -4.18 -11.47 2.34
N ASP A 64 -3.04 -11.77 1.71
CA ASP A 64 -2.66 -13.09 1.18
C ASP A 64 -3.64 -13.67 0.16
N TYR A 65 -4.36 -12.82 -0.57
CA TYR A 65 -5.19 -13.25 -1.71
C TYR A 65 -4.31 -13.63 -2.90
N GLU A 66 -4.66 -14.74 -3.55
CA GLU A 66 -4.10 -15.14 -4.83
C GLU A 66 -4.65 -14.22 -5.93
N GLU A 67 -3.87 -13.96 -6.98
CA GLU A 67 -4.37 -13.24 -8.16
C GLU A 67 -5.25 -14.17 -9.00
N PRO A 68 -6.57 -13.94 -9.10
CA PRO A 68 -7.48 -14.89 -9.73
C PRO A 68 -7.57 -14.75 -11.25
N MET A 69 -7.11 -13.63 -11.81
CA MET A 69 -7.39 -13.27 -13.21
C MET A 69 -6.21 -13.51 -14.14
N TRP A 70 -4.99 -13.20 -13.72
CA TRP A 70 -3.83 -13.16 -14.61
C TRP A 70 -2.53 -13.45 -13.87
N GLU A 71 -1.51 -13.86 -14.59
CA GLU A 71 -0.19 -14.04 -14.01
C GLU A 71 0.91 -13.56 -14.95
N VAL A 72 2.01 -13.10 -14.37
CA VAL A 72 3.27 -12.95 -15.08
C VAL A 72 3.94 -14.32 -15.07
N PHE A 73 4.01 -14.96 -16.23
CA PHE A 73 4.61 -16.30 -16.36
C PHE A 73 6.03 -16.25 -16.93
N GLY A 74 6.46 -15.10 -17.44
CA GLY A 74 7.80 -14.87 -17.95
C GLY A 74 8.23 -13.43 -17.76
N GLU A 75 9.46 -13.25 -17.29
CA GLU A 75 10.14 -11.96 -17.25
C GLU A 75 11.48 -12.12 -17.97
N ARG A 76 11.82 -11.16 -18.84
CA ARG A 76 13.10 -11.18 -19.55
C ARG A 76 13.77 -9.82 -19.46
N GLU A 77 15.09 -9.86 -19.35
CA GLU A 77 15.99 -8.73 -19.59
C GLU A 77 16.93 -9.12 -20.72
N PHE A 78 17.32 -8.14 -21.53
CA PHE A 78 18.25 -8.34 -22.63
C PHE A 78 19.54 -7.57 -22.35
N ASP A 79 20.67 -8.08 -22.83
CA ASP A 79 21.96 -7.41 -22.66
C ASP A 79 22.13 -6.24 -23.63
N SER A 80 21.35 -6.24 -24.73
CA SER A 80 21.44 -5.23 -25.79
C SER A 80 20.10 -4.93 -26.44
N PHE A 81 20.01 -3.71 -26.98
CA PHE A 81 18.84 -3.26 -27.72
C PHE A 81 18.54 -4.13 -28.95
N GLU A 82 19.57 -4.56 -29.70
CA GLU A 82 19.39 -5.38 -30.90
C GLU A 82 18.84 -6.77 -30.60
N GLN A 83 19.33 -7.40 -29.52
CA GLN A 83 18.79 -8.69 -29.06
C GLN A 83 17.31 -8.55 -28.68
N GLY A 84 16.98 -7.51 -27.90
CA GLY A 84 15.61 -7.23 -27.52
C GLY A 84 14.72 -6.89 -28.72
N LYS A 85 15.21 -6.10 -29.68
CA LYS A 85 14.49 -5.72 -30.90
C LYS A 85 14.14 -6.95 -31.76
N ALA A 86 15.06 -7.92 -31.86
CA ALA A 86 14.78 -9.19 -32.53
C ALA A 86 13.65 -9.96 -31.84
N TYR A 87 13.66 -10.02 -30.51
CA TYR A 87 12.61 -10.66 -29.73
C TYR A 87 11.25 -9.94 -29.87
N ILE A 88 11.22 -8.60 -29.82
CA ILE A 88 9.98 -7.83 -30.06
C ILE A 88 9.37 -8.21 -31.41
N ARG A 89 10.18 -8.28 -32.47
CA ARG A 89 9.70 -8.63 -33.81
C ARG A 89 9.04 -10.02 -33.83
N GLU A 90 9.72 -11.02 -33.27
CA GLU A 90 9.18 -12.39 -33.17
C GLU A 90 7.86 -12.44 -32.39
N ARG A 91 7.75 -11.69 -31.28
CA ARG A 91 6.54 -11.64 -30.46
C ARG A 91 5.39 -10.92 -31.16
N LEU A 92 5.67 -9.81 -31.84
CA LEU A 92 4.64 -9.10 -32.60
C LEU A 92 4.06 -9.94 -33.75
N GLU A 93 4.88 -10.76 -34.41
CA GLU A 93 4.42 -11.67 -35.45
C GLU A 93 3.46 -12.75 -34.93
N ASN A 94 3.65 -13.21 -33.69
CA ASN A 94 2.87 -14.29 -33.09
C ASN A 94 1.66 -13.79 -32.27
N GLU A 95 1.84 -12.73 -31.49
CA GLU A 95 0.90 -12.27 -30.44
C GLU A 95 0.34 -10.86 -30.72
N GLY A 96 0.97 -10.09 -31.61
CA GLY A 96 0.52 -8.76 -32.02
C GLY A 96 0.61 -7.67 -30.95
N LEU A 97 1.11 -7.98 -29.75
CA LEU A 97 1.31 -7.03 -28.65
C LEU A 97 2.36 -7.57 -27.68
N LEU A 98 3.25 -6.73 -27.18
CA LEU A 98 4.21 -7.08 -26.14
C LEU A 98 4.29 -5.97 -25.08
N VAL A 99 4.30 -6.34 -23.80
CA VAL A 99 4.53 -5.40 -22.70
C VAL A 99 6.01 -5.27 -22.41
N VAL A 100 6.47 -4.01 -22.33
CA VAL A 100 7.84 -3.64 -22.02
C VAL A 100 7.88 -2.70 -20.82
N THR A 101 9.00 -2.72 -20.11
CA THR A 101 9.23 -1.88 -18.92
C THR A 101 10.43 -0.97 -19.13
N GLY A 102 10.31 0.30 -18.76
CA GLY A 102 11.35 1.30 -18.98
C GLY A 102 11.16 2.57 -18.16
N THR A 103 11.74 3.68 -18.61
CA THR A 103 11.68 4.97 -17.92
C THR A 103 10.87 6.01 -18.68
N SER A 104 9.81 6.54 -18.06
CA SER A 104 8.99 7.62 -18.63
C SER A 104 9.80 8.90 -18.90
N TYR A 105 10.93 9.08 -18.20
CA TYR A 105 11.85 10.20 -18.38
C TYR A 105 12.39 10.34 -19.82
N CYS A 106 12.40 9.25 -20.59
CA CYS A 106 12.90 9.23 -21.96
C CYS A 106 11.78 9.21 -23.03
N LEU A 107 10.50 9.29 -22.63
CA LEU A 107 9.38 9.24 -23.57
C LEU A 107 8.96 10.65 -24.01
N PRO A 108 9.10 11.03 -25.30
CA PRO A 108 8.97 12.41 -25.76
C PRO A 108 7.56 13.02 -25.63
N TYR A 109 6.55 12.19 -25.40
CA TYR A 109 5.15 12.61 -25.27
C TYR A 109 4.69 12.76 -23.81
N GLY A 110 5.48 12.30 -22.83
CA GLY A 110 5.11 12.29 -21.42
C GLY A 110 5.53 13.56 -20.65
N GLU A 111 4.86 13.86 -19.55
CA GLU A 111 5.21 15.00 -18.68
C GLU A 111 6.58 14.84 -17.98
N ASP A 112 7.04 13.60 -17.85
CA ASP A 112 8.34 13.26 -17.27
C ASP A 112 9.51 13.51 -18.25
N TYR A 113 9.23 13.74 -19.53
CA TYR A 113 10.26 13.77 -20.58
C TYR A 113 11.35 14.79 -20.28
N ARG A 114 12.55 14.28 -19.94
CA ARG A 114 13.73 15.08 -19.57
C ARG A 114 13.43 16.15 -18.52
N ASN A 115 12.41 15.92 -17.69
CA ASN A 115 11.95 16.88 -16.70
C ASN A 115 12.82 16.78 -15.43
N PRO A 116 13.59 17.82 -15.06
CA PRO A 116 14.45 17.75 -13.87
C PRO A 116 13.69 17.45 -12.56
N GLU A 117 12.39 17.79 -12.50
CA GLU A 117 11.55 17.49 -11.35
C GLU A 117 11.32 15.99 -11.14
N TYR A 118 11.35 15.18 -12.21
CA TYR A 118 11.28 13.72 -12.11
C TYR A 118 12.42 13.20 -11.23
N ILE A 119 13.65 13.59 -11.55
CA ILE A 119 14.86 13.23 -10.80
C ILE A 119 14.81 13.84 -9.39
N HIS A 120 14.54 15.14 -9.28
CA HIS A 120 14.58 15.86 -8.01
C HIS A 120 13.70 15.21 -6.94
N LYS A 121 12.46 14.84 -7.28
CA LYS A 121 11.50 14.23 -6.35
C LYS A 121 11.95 12.85 -5.88
N LEU A 122 12.71 12.10 -6.69
CA LEU A 122 13.19 10.76 -6.36
C LEU A 122 14.44 10.77 -5.47
N VAL A 123 15.31 11.78 -5.62
CA VAL A 123 16.62 11.84 -4.95
C VAL A 123 16.67 12.76 -3.74
N LYS A 124 15.65 13.61 -3.55
CA LYS A 124 15.56 14.53 -2.41
C LYS A 124 15.67 13.79 -1.07
N GLN A 125 16.47 14.34 -0.14
CA GLN A 125 16.60 13.81 1.21
C GLN A 125 15.23 13.69 1.89
N GLY A 126 14.93 12.51 2.43
CA GLY A 126 13.64 12.21 3.05
C GLY A 126 12.49 11.93 2.05
N SER A 127 12.77 11.81 0.75
CA SER A 127 11.76 11.41 -0.23
C SER A 127 11.14 10.06 0.14
N ARG A 128 9.82 10.00 -0.02
CA ARG A 128 9.00 8.80 0.18
C ARG A 128 8.70 8.08 -1.14
N LEU A 129 9.17 8.61 -2.26
CA LEU A 129 9.00 8.00 -3.58
C LEU A 129 10.03 6.91 -3.79
N HIS A 130 9.63 5.86 -4.50
CA HIS A 130 10.48 4.76 -4.90
C HIS A 130 10.62 4.77 -6.41
N LEU A 131 11.79 4.35 -6.89
CA LEU A 131 12.00 4.16 -8.30
C LEU A 131 11.22 2.91 -8.74
N VAL A 132 10.44 3.06 -9.81
CA VAL A 132 9.64 2.00 -10.41
C VAL A 132 9.76 2.10 -11.92
N ASP A 133 9.71 0.96 -12.61
CA ASP A 133 9.65 0.97 -14.07
C ASP A 133 8.25 1.33 -14.55
N HIS A 134 8.18 2.14 -15.60
CA HIS A 134 6.95 2.43 -16.33
C HIS A 134 6.65 1.31 -17.32
N TRP A 135 5.37 0.96 -17.46
CA TRP A 135 4.91 -0.10 -18.34
C TRP A 135 4.20 0.51 -19.55
N LEU A 136 4.52 0.03 -20.74
CA LEU A 136 3.76 0.31 -21.96
C LEU A 136 3.73 -0.92 -22.85
N ALA A 137 2.85 -0.93 -23.85
CA ALA A 137 2.82 -2.00 -24.84
C ALA A 137 3.36 -1.54 -26.19
N VAL A 138 4.12 -2.42 -26.85
CA VAL A 138 4.52 -2.28 -28.25
C VAL A 138 3.55 -3.12 -29.07
N TYR A 139 2.91 -2.52 -30.08
CA TYR A 139 1.96 -3.21 -30.96
C TYR A 139 2.42 -3.26 -32.42
N GLY A 140 3.55 -2.63 -32.73
CA GLY A 140 4.12 -2.61 -34.06
C GLY A 140 5.53 -2.04 -34.04
N MET A 141 6.28 -2.28 -35.09
CA MET A 141 7.59 -1.66 -35.31
C MET A 141 7.95 -1.67 -36.80
N ASP A 142 8.80 -0.72 -37.19
CA ASP A 142 9.50 -0.70 -38.47
C ASP A 142 11.01 -0.49 -38.24
N GLU A 143 11.75 -0.07 -39.27
CA GLU A 143 13.19 0.17 -39.14
C GLU A 143 13.52 1.38 -38.26
N GLU A 144 12.69 2.43 -38.35
CA GLU A 144 12.95 3.74 -37.76
C GLU A 144 12.20 3.96 -36.44
N GLN A 145 11.06 3.29 -36.23
CA GLN A 145 10.11 3.60 -35.17
C GLN A 145 9.47 2.36 -34.53
N PHE A 146 8.99 2.55 -33.30
CA PHE A 146 8.17 1.61 -32.56
C PHE A 146 6.78 2.21 -32.33
N TYR A 147 5.75 1.42 -32.54
CA TYR A 147 4.37 1.83 -32.29
C TYR A 147 3.97 1.38 -30.90
N VAL A 148 3.72 2.35 -30.02
CA VAL A 148 3.49 2.13 -28.59
C VAL A 148 2.08 2.55 -28.17
N TYR A 149 1.56 1.83 -27.19
CA TYR A 149 0.31 2.11 -26.49
C TYR A 149 0.64 2.33 -25.00
N ASP A 150 0.42 3.57 -24.55
CA ASP A 150 0.72 4.09 -23.22
C ASP A 150 -0.45 4.96 -22.73
N PRO A 151 -1.55 4.32 -22.31
CA PRO A 151 -2.81 5.01 -22.05
C PRO A 151 -2.80 5.81 -20.74
N VAL A 152 -2.01 5.41 -19.74
CA VAL A 152 -2.00 6.04 -18.42
C VAL A 152 -0.58 6.24 -17.92
N PRO A 153 -0.20 7.46 -17.49
CA PRO A 153 -1.01 8.68 -17.50
C PRO A 153 -1.03 9.39 -18.86
N SER A 154 -0.19 8.99 -19.81
CA SER A 154 0.14 9.75 -21.01
C SER A 154 -0.96 9.86 -22.06
N LYS A 155 -2.00 9.00 -22.01
CA LYS A 155 -3.06 8.89 -23.03
C LYS A 155 -2.51 8.88 -24.45
N TYR A 156 -1.42 8.15 -24.65
CA TYR A 156 -0.67 8.15 -25.89
C TYR A 156 -0.79 6.81 -26.63
N MET A 157 -1.04 6.89 -27.93
CA MET A 157 -0.93 5.78 -28.85
C MET A 157 -0.35 6.31 -30.15
N GLY A 158 0.81 5.80 -30.56
CA GLY A 158 1.50 6.34 -31.72
C GLY A 158 2.93 5.86 -31.87
N ALA A 159 3.66 6.48 -32.79
CA ALA A 159 5.01 6.09 -33.12
C ALA A 159 6.06 6.87 -32.30
N VAL A 160 7.05 6.14 -31.80
CA VAL A 160 8.22 6.65 -31.08
C VAL A 160 9.46 6.29 -31.87
N SER A 161 10.41 7.22 -31.99
CA SER A 161 11.66 6.96 -32.71
C SER A 161 12.42 5.78 -32.09
N SER A 162 13.14 5.00 -32.90
CA SER A 162 13.95 3.89 -32.40
C SER A 162 14.97 4.34 -31.35
N THR A 163 15.49 5.56 -31.47
CA THR A 163 16.42 6.16 -30.51
C THR A 163 15.74 6.45 -29.17
N ASP A 164 14.58 7.12 -29.18
CA ASP A 164 13.86 7.44 -27.94
C ASP A 164 13.33 6.17 -27.26
N PHE A 165 12.84 5.21 -28.05
CA PHE A 165 12.40 3.91 -27.53
C PHE A 165 13.56 3.14 -26.89
N GLN A 166 14.76 3.17 -27.49
CA GLN A 166 15.95 2.58 -26.89
C GLN A 166 16.29 3.23 -25.54
N GLU A 167 16.26 4.57 -25.44
CA GLU A 167 16.54 5.27 -24.18
C GLU A 167 15.47 5.01 -23.11
N PHE A 168 14.19 4.93 -23.49
CA PHE A 168 13.13 4.46 -22.61
C PHE A 168 13.43 3.06 -22.09
N TRP A 169 13.75 2.14 -23.00
CA TRP A 169 13.82 0.71 -22.69
C TRP A 169 15.10 0.32 -21.93
N LYS A 170 16.17 1.11 -22.04
CA LYS A 170 17.33 1.03 -21.14
C LYS A 170 16.91 1.12 -19.67
N GLY A 171 15.81 1.82 -19.38
CA GLY A 171 15.20 1.91 -18.06
C GLY A 171 15.97 2.81 -17.10
N ASN A 172 15.39 3.01 -15.91
CA ASN A 172 15.88 3.97 -14.92
C ASN A 172 17.29 3.64 -14.38
N LYS A 173 17.75 2.39 -14.50
CA LYS A 173 19.09 1.96 -14.05
C LYS A 173 20.22 2.76 -14.68
N ASN A 174 20.01 3.21 -15.93
CA ASN A 174 21.01 3.88 -16.75
C ASN A 174 21.06 5.40 -16.56
N ILE A 175 20.19 5.96 -15.71
CA ILE A 175 20.22 7.39 -15.35
C ILE A 175 21.14 7.55 -14.14
N SER A 176 22.28 8.24 -14.32
CA SER A 176 23.31 8.38 -13.28
C SER A 176 22.82 9.22 -12.11
N GLU A 177 21.99 10.23 -12.36
CA GLU A 177 21.43 11.08 -11.32
C GLU A 177 20.50 10.31 -10.36
N LEU A 178 19.99 9.16 -10.77
CA LEU A 178 19.13 8.29 -9.95
C LEU A 178 19.92 7.24 -9.15
N GLU A 179 21.25 7.30 -9.12
CA GLU A 179 22.08 6.33 -8.39
C GLU A 179 21.76 6.25 -6.89
N ILE A 180 21.44 7.38 -6.26
CA ILE A 180 21.08 7.45 -4.83
C ILE A 180 19.59 7.17 -4.54
N ALA A 181 18.78 6.91 -5.57
CA ALA A 181 17.36 6.63 -5.41
C ALA A 181 17.14 5.24 -4.78
N ARG A 182 16.03 5.09 -4.04
CA ARG A 182 15.68 3.82 -3.37
C ARG A 182 15.07 2.82 -4.36
N ARG A 183 15.27 1.52 -4.10
CA ARG A 183 14.73 0.37 -4.86
C ARG A 183 15.28 0.22 -6.29
N LYS A 184 16.58 0.45 -6.48
CA LYS A 184 17.22 0.33 -7.80
C LYS A 184 17.42 -1.14 -8.22
N GLU A 185 17.47 -2.04 -7.24
CA GLU A 185 17.70 -3.47 -7.40
C GLU A 185 16.58 -4.22 -8.13
N THR A 186 15.34 -3.69 -8.11
CA THR A 186 14.16 -4.32 -8.73
C THR A 186 13.85 -3.81 -10.15
N LEU A 187 14.65 -2.88 -10.66
CA LEU A 187 14.44 -2.26 -11.96
C LEU A 187 15.00 -3.12 -13.08
N ARG A 188 14.53 -2.95 -14.31
CA ARG A 188 14.96 -3.75 -15.46
C ARG A 188 15.66 -2.89 -16.50
N THR A 189 16.55 -3.53 -17.25
CA THR A 189 17.14 -2.96 -18.47
C THR A 189 16.70 -3.82 -19.65
N TYR A 190 16.12 -3.17 -20.66
CA TYR A 190 15.47 -3.83 -21.78
C TYR A 190 14.47 -4.90 -21.31
N GLY A 191 13.65 -4.56 -20.31
CA GLY A 191 12.74 -5.50 -19.65
C GLY A 191 11.46 -5.76 -20.44
N THR A 192 11.00 -7.01 -20.47
CA THR A 192 9.70 -7.42 -21.02
C THR A 192 8.93 -8.29 -20.04
N MET A 193 7.60 -8.15 -20.06
CA MET A 193 6.68 -8.89 -19.20
C MET A 193 5.77 -9.76 -20.06
N GLU A 194 5.81 -11.07 -19.86
CA GLU A 194 4.91 -12.03 -20.50
C GLU A 194 3.74 -12.33 -19.54
N ILE A 195 2.53 -12.00 -19.99
CA ILE A 195 1.31 -12.05 -19.18
C ILE A 195 0.33 -13.05 -19.80
N ARG A 196 -0.36 -13.83 -18.96
CA ARG A 196 -1.45 -14.69 -19.40
C ARG A 196 -2.62 -14.69 -18.43
N ALA A 197 -3.80 -15.02 -18.94
CA ALA A 197 -4.95 -15.36 -18.11
C ALA A 197 -4.62 -16.60 -17.24
N VAL A 198 -4.99 -16.57 -15.96
CA VAL A 198 -4.96 -17.78 -15.11
C VAL A 198 -5.96 -18.80 -15.66
N GLU A 199 -7.14 -18.31 -16.04
CA GLU A 199 -8.17 -19.04 -16.76
C GLU A 199 -8.82 -18.09 -17.77
N THR A 200 -9.08 -18.58 -18.99
CA THR A 200 -9.79 -17.79 -20.00
C THR A 200 -11.27 -17.69 -19.60
N LEU A 201 -11.74 -16.48 -19.33
CA LEU A 201 -13.13 -16.24 -18.92
C LEU A 201 -14.04 -16.06 -20.13
N ASP A 202 -15.05 -16.93 -20.24
CA ASP A 202 -16.22 -16.69 -21.08
C ASP A 202 -17.27 -15.85 -20.32
N ALA A 203 -18.46 -15.67 -20.91
CA ALA A 203 -19.51 -14.87 -20.30
C ALA A 203 -20.00 -15.42 -18.94
N ALA A 204 -20.01 -16.74 -18.75
CA ALA A 204 -20.44 -17.37 -17.49
C ALA A 204 -19.33 -17.28 -16.43
N GLY A 205 -18.09 -17.53 -16.83
CA GLY A 205 -16.90 -17.36 -15.99
C GLY A 205 -16.75 -15.91 -15.52
N TYR A 206 -16.93 -14.94 -16.41
CA TYR A 206 -16.86 -13.51 -16.08
C TYR A 206 -17.92 -13.10 -15.06
N ARG A 207 -19.19 -13.54 -15.22
CA ARG A 207 -20.26 -13.29 -14.23
C ARG A 207 -19.94 -13.90 -12.87
N THR A 208 -19.34 -15.09 -12.86
CA THR A 208 -18.91 -15.76 -11.62
C THR A 208 -17.77 -14.99 -10.95
N MET A 209 -16.82 -14.51 -11.73
CA MET A 209 -15.69 -13.71 -11.24
C MET A 209 -16.15 -12.36 -10.68
N LEU A 210 -17.10 -11.68 -11.33
CA LEU A 210 -17.72 -10.45 -10.80
C LEU A 210 -18.38 -10.69 -9.44
N ARG A 211 -19.22 -11.73 -9.31
CA ARG A 211 -19.84 -12.10 -8.02
C ARG A 211 -18.78 -12.38 -6.95
N SER A 212 -17.69 -13.04 -7.33
CA SER A 212 -16.60 -13.37 -6.42
C SER A 212 -15.85 -12.12 -5.96
N ALA A 213 -15.63 -11.16 -6.86
CA ALA A 213 -15.04 -9.86 -6.55
C ALA A 213 -15.91 -9.07 -5.56
N LEU A 214 -17.22 -8.98 -5.82
CA LEU A 214 -18.19 -8.30 -4.96
C LEU A 214 -18.27 -8.94 -3.57
N ALA A 215 -18.36 -10.28 -3.50
CA ALA A 215 -18.39 -11.02 -2.25
C ALA A 215 -17.10 -10.84 -1.44
N THR A 216 -15.94 -10.88 -2.10
CA THR A 216 -14.63 -10.69 -1.45
C THR A 216 -14.50 -9.28 -0.91
N GLN A 217 -14.83 -8.28 -1.73
CA GLN A 217 -14.80 -6.88 -1.33
C GLN A 217 -15.72 -6.60 -0.14
N ALA A 218 -16.98 -7.06 -0.19
CA ALA A 218 -17.92 -6.85 0.90
C ALA A 218 -17.46 -7.54 2.18
N HIS A 219 -16.98 -8.77 2.08
CA HIS A 219 -16.43 -9.49 3.21
C HIS A 219 -15.25 -8.76 3.86
N GLU A 220 -14.25 -8.34 3.08
CA GLU A 220 -13.07 -7.66 3.62
C GLU A 220 -13.38 -6.27 4.14
N PHE A 221 -14.33 -5.56 3.51
CA PHE A 221 -14.81 -4.28 4.02
C PHE A 221 -15.44 -4.42 5.41
N ILE A 222 -16.43 -5.32 5.54
CA ILE A 222 -17.15 -5.58 6.79
C ILE A 222 -16.21 -6.17 7.85
N THR A 223 -15.28 -7.05 7.47
CA THR A 223 -14.36 -7.65 8.45
C THR A 223 -13.45 -6.62 9.09
N GLY A 224 -13.08 -5.55 8.36
CA GLY A 224 -12.29 -4.46 8.93
C GLY A 224 -10.92 -4.91 9.43
N ARG A 225 -10.17 -5.69 8.64
CA ARG A 225 -8.95 -6.35 9.12
C ARG A 225 -7.85 -5.35 9.50
N THR A 226 -7.07 -5.73 10.50
CA THR A 226 -5.78 -5.12 10.82
C THR A 226 -4.70 -6.17 10.67
N ILE A 227 -3.67 -5.87 9.87
CA ILE A 227 -2.51 -6.72 9.65
C ILE A 227 -1.28 -6.08 10.27
N TRP A 228 -0.52 -6.88 11.00
CA TRP A 228 0.72 -6.49 11.67
C TRP A 228 1.90 -7.11 10.94
N GLN A 229 2.82 -6.29 10.45
CA GLN A 229 4.05 -6.77 9.83
C GLN A 229 5.26 -5.96 10.31
N GLY A 230 6.13 -6.61 11.08
CA GLY A 230 7.24 -5.93 11.75
C GLY A 230 6.73 -4.87 12.72
N ASN A 231 7.19 -3.63 12.56
CA ASN A 231 6.78 -2.49 13.39
C ASN A 231 5.62 -1.67 12.78
N ARG A 232 4.92 -2.18 11.76
CA ARG A 232 3.87 -1.43 11.07
C ARG A 232 2.52 -2.13 11.12
N SER A 233 1.51 -1.31 11.31
CA SER A 233 0.11 -1.68 11.26
C SER A 233 -0.52 -1.27 9.93
N TYR A 234 -1.33 -2.14 9.36
CA TYR A 234 -2.07 -1.92 8.11
C TYR A 234 -3.55 -2.20 8.35
N TYR A 235 -4.42 -1.28 7.95
CA TYR A 235 -5.86 -1.32 8.18
C TYR A 235 -6.58 -1.45 6.84
N PHE A 236 -7.65 -2.24 6.82
CA PHE A 236 -8.42 -2.56 5.63
C PHE A 236 -9.91 -2.42 5.88
N GLY A 237 -10.67 -2.07 4.86
CA GLY A 237 -12.12 -1.98 4.95
C GLY A 237 -12.59 -0.90 5.93
N GLN A 238 -13.60 -1.22 6.73
CA GLN A 238 -14.16 -0.26 7.69
C GLN A 238 -13.17 0.21 8.76
N ALA A 239 -12.10 -0.54 9.04
CA ALA A 239 -11.06 -0.13 9.99
C ALA A 239 -10.31 1.13 9.53
N VAL A 240 -10.26 1.39 8.22
CA VAL A 240 -9.70 2.64 7.67
C VAL A 240 -10.56 3.84 8.07
N THR A 241 -11.88 3.69 8.06
CA THR A 241 -12.79 4.75 8.52
C THR A 241 -12.68 4.96 10.03
N SER A 242 -12.51 3.90 10.81
CA SER A 242 -12.22 4.00 12.25
C SER A 242 -10.93 4.78 12.51
N GLN A 243 -9.89 4.56 11.70
CA GLN A 243 -8.63 5.32 11.76
C GLN A 243 -8.83 6.81 11.47
N LEU A 244 -9.73 7.19 10.55
CA LEU A 244 -10.08 8.59 10.32
C LEU A 244 -10.81 9.19 11.52
N LEU A 245 -11.79 8.48 12.06
CA LEU A 245 -12.58 8.94 13.21
C LEU A 245 -11.71 9.15 14.46
N GLN A 246 -10.74 8.26 14.71
CA GLN A 246 -9.77 8.43 15.80
C GLN A 246 -8.96 9.72 15.65
N ARG A 247 -8.57 10.08 14.43
CA ARG A 247 -7.84 11.34 14.15
C ARG A 247 -8.72 12.59 14.26
N LEU A 248 -10.03 12.44 14.11
CA LEU A 248 -11.00 13.50 14.26
C LEU A 248 -11.47 13.70 15.72
N HIS A 249 -11.03 12.84 16.65
CA HIS A 249 -11.45 12.89 18.04
C HIS A 249 -11.10 14.25 18.69
N PRO A 250 -12.01 14.86 19.49
CA PRO A 250 -11.78 16.18 20.08
C PRO A 250 -10.51 16.27 20.95
N ASP A 251 -10.17 15.19 21.66
CA ASP A 251 -9.01 15.13 22.55
C ASP A 251 -7.68 14.86 21.82
N ALA A 252 -7.69 14.68 20.49
CA ALA A 252 -6.47 14.46 19.73
C ALA A 252 -5.68 15.76 19.57
N GLU A 253 -4.38 15.76 19.92
CA GLU A 253 -3.53 16.96 19.84
C GLU A 253 -3.64 17.67 18.50
N VAL A 254 -4.03 18.95 18.54
CA VAL A 254 -4.30 19.74 17.35
C VAL A 254 -3.02 20.42 16.88
N ASP A 255 -2.33 19.79 15.93
CA ASP A 255 -1.28 20.45 15.16
C ASP A 255 -1.64 20.56 13.66
N ARG A 256 -0.86 21.38 12.93
CA ARG A 256 -1.07 21.56 11.48
C ARG A 256 -0.78 20.30 10.68
N GLU A 257 0.01 19.36 11.21
CA GLU A 257 0.37 18.13 10.52
C GLU A 257 -0.79 17.13 10.56
N GLN A 258 -1.51 17.04 11.68
CA GLN A 258 -2.70 16.22 11.82
C GLN A 258 -3.83 16.71 10.91
N GLU A 259 -4.04 18.03 10.79
CA GLU A 259 -5.03 18.56 9.84
C GLU A 259 -4.69 18.23 8.38
N LYS A 260 -3.41 18.34 8.00
CA LYS A 260 -2.94 17.93 6.67
C LYS A 260 -3.16 16.44 6.46
N ALA A 261 -2.89 15.61 7.48
CA ALA A 261 -3.10 14.18 7.43
C ALA A 261 -4.59 13.84 7.22
N ILE A 262 -5.51 14.45 7.95
CA ILE A 262 -6.96 14.27 7.77
C ILE A 262 -7.40 14.67 6.36
N SER A 263 -6.91 15.82 5.87
CA SER A 263 -7.21 16.29 4.51
C SER A 263 -6.71 15.33 3.44
N ALA A 264 -5.49 14.82 3.57
CA ALA A 264 -4.91 13.83 2.65
C ALA A 264 -5.69 12.51 2.70
N PHE A 265 -6.05 12.06 3.90
CA PHE A 265 -6.83 10.84 4.12
C PHE A 265 -8.18 10.89 3.39
N LEU A 266 -8.96 11.97 3.58
CA LEU A 266 -10.22 12.18 2.89
C LEU A 266 -10.08 12.29 1.37
N PHE A 267 -8.99 12.92 0.90
CA PHE A 267 -8.72 13.04 -0.52
C PHE A 267 -8.41 11.68 -1.17
N ASP A 268 -7.55 10.88 -0.54
CA ASP A 268 -7.06 9.62 -1.12
C ASP A 268 -8.04 8.46 -0.97
N MET A 269 -8.90 8.47 0.06
CA MET A 269 -9.95 7.45 0.25
C MET A 269 -10.92 7.34 -0.93
N ARG A 270 -11.05 8.37 -1.76
CA ARG A 270 -11.91 8.36 -2.95
C ARG A 270 -11.46 7.35 -3.99
N TRP A 271 -10.16 7.09 -4.12
CA TRP A 271 -9.63 6.18 -5.15
C TRP A 271 -10.22 4.79 -5.02
N SER A 272 -10.20 4.21 -3.81
CA SER A 272 -10.80 2.89 -3.55
C SER A 272 -12.28 2.83 -3.94
N ARG A 273 -13.03 3.92 -3.69
CA ARG A 273 -14.45 4.00 -4.04
C ARG A 273 -14.69 4.19 -5.52
N TYR A 274 -13.81 4.89 -6.23
CA TYR A 274 -13.90 5.00 -7.70
C TYR A 274 -13.65 3.64 -8.36
N PHE A 275 -12.61 2.91 -7.95
CA PHE A 275 -12.40 1.53 -8.44
C PHE A 275 -13.61 0.64 -8.16
N PHE A 276 -14.20 0.76 -6.97
CA PHE A 276 -15.36 -0.04 -6.63
C PHE A 276 -16.64 0.37 -7.38
N ARG A 277 -16.85 1.67 -7.63
CA ARG A 277 -17.92 2.15 -8.51
C ARG A 277 -17.81 1.51 -9.89
N ASP A 278 -16.62 1.53 -10.49
CA ASP A 278 -16.40 0.95 -11.81
C ASP A 278 -16.72 -0.56 -11.82
N LEU A 279 -16.35 -1.30 -10.77
CA LEU A 279 -16.76 -2.70 -10.60
C LEU A 279 -18.28 -2.85 -10.50
N LEU A 280 -18.97 -1.96 -9.77
CA LEU A 280 -20.42 -2.01 -9.61
C LEU A 280 -21.15 -1.69 -10.92
N GLU A 281 -20.66 -0.73 -11.69
CA GLU A 281 -21.20 -0.39 -13.02
C GLU A 281 -21.09 -1.59 -13.96
N GLU A 282 -19.91 -2.24 -14.00
CA GLU A 282 -19.71 -3.51 -14.71
C GLU A 282 -20.64 -4.62 -14.20
N ALA A 283 -20.80 -4.74 -12.88
CA ALA A 283 -21.70 -5.71 -12.29
C ALA A 283 -23.17 -5.46 -12.66
N ALA A 284 -23.59 -4.21 -12.78
CA ALA A 284 -24.95 -3.85 -13.18
C ALA A 284 -25.24 -4.23 -14.64
N GLU A 285 -24.25 -4.11 -15.53
CA GLU A 285 -24.39 -4.56 -16.93
C GLU A 285 -24.44 -6.08 -17.06
N TRP A 286 -23.71 -6.80 -16.19
CA TRP A 286 -23.49 -8.24 -16.33
C TRP A 286 -24.25 -9.11 -15.35
N LEU A 287 -24.87 -8.56 -14.30
CA LEU A 287 -25.61 -9.32 -13.30
C LEU A 287 -27.04 -8.79 -13.20
N ASP A 288 -27.97 -9.66 -12.84
CA ASP A 288 -29.38 -9.29 -12.70
C ASP A 288 -29.60 -8.34 -11.50
N SER A 289 -30.82 -7.82 -11.33
CA SER A 289 -31.21 -7.04 -10.15
C SER A 289 -30.72 -7.68 -8.82
N PRO A 290 -30.25 -6.89 -7.83
CA PRO A 290 -30.43 -5.44 -7.66
C PRO A 290 -29.20 -4.55 -7.95
N HIS A 291 -28.28 -4.95 -8.84
CA HIS A 291 -26.99 -4.24 -9.03
C HIS A 291 -27.12 -2.78 -9.50
N ASP A 292 -28.11 -2.44 -10.33
CA ASP A 292 -28.38 -1.04 -10.71
C ASP A 292 -28.66 -0.14 -9.49
N GLN A 293 -29.40 -0.67 -8.51
CA GLN A 293 -29.72 0.04 -7.28
C GLN A 293 -28.45 0.27 -6.45
N TYR A 294 -27.59 -0.75 -6.37
CA TYR A 294 -26.29 -0.64 -5.70
C TYR A 294 -25.40 0.42 -6.32
N VAL A 295 -25.34 0.52 -7.65
CA VAL A 295 -24.60 1.60 -8.35
C VAL A 295 -25.12 2.97 -7.93
N ALA A 296 -26.45 3.18 -7.97
CA ALA A 296 -27.05 4.47 -7.64
C ALA A 296 -26.81 4.88 -6.18
N GLU A 297 -27.02 3.96 -5.23
CA GLU A 297 -26.79 4.19 -3.81
C GLU A 297 -25.32 4.46 -3.50
N PHE A 298 -24.41 3.65 -4.05
CA PHE A 298 -22.98 3.83 -3.84
C PHE A 298 -22.46 5.14 -4.44
N GLY A 299 -22.97 5.52 -5.62
CA GLY A 299 -22.68 6.81 -6.24
C GLY A 299 -23.09 7.99 -5.36
N ALA A 300 -24.25 7.91 -4.69
CA ALA A 300 -24.67 8.93 -3.73
C ALA A 300 -23.73 9.02 -2.52
N MET A 301 -23.27 7.88 -1.99
CA MET A 301 -22.29 7.86 -0.89
C MET A 301 -20.95 8.48 -1.30
N ILE A 302 -20.44 8.20 -2.51
CA ILE A 302 -19.23 8.85 -3.03
C ILE A 302 -19.40 10.37 -3.03
N ALA A 303 -20.53 10.89 -3.52
CA ALA A 303 -20.80 12.32 -3.55
C ALA A 303 -20.80 12.94 -2.14
N GLN A 304 -21.31 12.23 -1.14
CA GLN A 304 -21.27 12.69 0.25
C GLN A 304 -19.86 12.68 0.85
N TRP A 305 -19.05 11.66 0.58
CA TRP A 305 -17.62 11.63 0.96
C TRP A 305 -16.85 12.80 0.35
N GLU A 306 -17.09 13.11 -0.92
CA GLU A 306 -16.50 14.28 -1.57
C GLU A 306 -16.97 15.59 -0.95
N GLN A 307 -18.25 15.67 -0.56
CA GLN A 307 -18.79 16.84 0.12
C GLN A 307 -18.14 17.03 1.49
N ALA A 308 -17.90 15.96 2.26
CA ALA A 308 -17.16 16.02 3.51
C ALA A 308 -15.74 16.57 3.32
N HIS A 309 -15.05 16.13 2.25
CA HIS A 309 -13.73 16.68 1.89
C HIS A 309 -13.80 18.18 1.53
N LYS A 310 -14.80 18.62 0.75
CA LYS A 310 -15.01 20.03 0.39
C LYS A 310 -15.29 20.89 1.62
N LEU A 311 -16.13 20.41 2.54
CA LEU A 311 -16.44 21.09 3.80
C LEU A 311 -15.17 21.32 4.63
N LEU A 312 -14.29 20.32 4.73
CA LEU A 312 -13.00 20.47 5.38
C LEU A 312 -12.16 21.59 4.75
N GLN A 313 -12.07 21.66 3.42
CA GLN A 313 -11.29 22.73 2.76
C GLN A 313 -11.84 24.12 3.08
N ILE A 314 -13.17 24.30 3.02
CA ILE A 314 -13.82 25.58 3.32
C ILE A 314 -13.62 25.95 4.78
N ALA A 315 -13.76 25.00 5.70
CA ALA A 315 -13.64 25.26 7.11
C ALA A 315 -12.20 25.64 7.51
N ARG A 316 -11.19 25.04 6.88
CA ARG A 316 -9.77 25.43 7.01
C ARG A 316 -9.52 26.84 6.50
N MET A 317 -10.09 27.21 5.34
CA MET A 317 -10.00 28.58 4.82
C MET A 317 -10.62 29.61 5.78
N LYS A 318 -11.74 29.25 6.43
CA LYS A 318 -12.47 30.12 7.36
C LYS A 318 -11.96 30.07 8.81
N ARG A 319 -11.02 29.18 9.14
CA ARG A 319 -10.53 28.93 10.51
C ARG A 319 -11.68 28.70 11.52
N SER A 320 -12.73 27.98 11.10
CA SER A 320 -13.86 27.68 11.99
C SER A 320 -13.37 26.81 13.15
N PRO A 321 -13.64 27.13 14.42
CA PRO A 321 -13.16 26.31 15.54
C PRO A 321 -13.89 24.96 15.65
N GLU A 322 -15.09 24.83 15.08
CA GLU A 322 -16.00 23.68 15.25
C GLU A 322 -15.94 22.66 14.10
N TRP A 323 -15.06 22.87 13.11
CA TRP A 323 -15.07 22.06 11.89
C TRP A 323 -14.84 20.57 12.15
N ARG A 324 -14.06 20.23 13.19
CA ARG A 324 -13.77 18.85 13.57
C ARG A 324 -15.02 18.15 14.04
N GLU A 325 -15.76 18.75 14.98
CA GLU A 325 -17.00 18.17 15.51
C GLU A 325 -18.04 17.95 14.40
N GLN A 326 -18.23 18.97 13.54
CA GLN A 326 -19.13 18.87 12.39
C GLN A 326 -18.71 17.76 11.44
N LEU A 327 -17.41 17.66 11.12
CA LEU A 327 -16.89 16.62 10.25
C LEU A 327 -16.99 15.23 10.90
N THR A 328 -16.72 15.10 12.19
CA THR A 328 -16.86 13.83 12.93
C THR A 328 -18.28 13.30 12.82
N VAL A 329 -19.30 14.12 13.05
CA VAL A 329 -20.71 13.71 12.93
C VAL A 329 -21.02 13.24 11.49
N ILE A 330 -20.55 13.98 10.48
CA ILE A 330 -20.74 13.60 9.07
C ILE A 330 -20.07 12.27 8.75
N ILE A 331 -18.80 12.09 9.14
CA ILE A 331 -18.05 10.86 8.86
C ILE A 331 -18.63 9.66 9.63
N GLN A 332 -19.12 9.85 10.85
CA GLN A 332 -19.80 8.78 11.61
C GLN A 332 -21.05 8.27 10.89
N GLN A 333 -21.89 9.19 10.41
CA GLN A 333 -23.08 8.82 9.65
C GLN A 333 -22.71 8.10 8.34
N LEU A 334 -21.74 8.65 7.58
CA LEU A 334 -21.28 8.03 6.34
C LEU A 334 -20.68 6.64 6.56
N ALA A 335 -19.95 6.44 7.66
CA ALA A 335 -19.39 5.13 8.02
C ALA A 335 -20.50 4.10 8.28
N ALA A 336 -21.56 4.50 8.99
CA ALA A 336 -22.69 3.63 9.29
C ALA A 336 -23.49 3.28 8.02
N ASP A 337 -23.75 4.28 7.18
CA ASP A 337 -24.46 4.09 5.90
C ASP A 337 -23.69 3.16 4.96
N GLU A 338 -22.38 3.37 4.83
CA GLU A 338 -21.52 2.54 3.99
C GLU A 338 -21.43 1.09 4.51
N LEU A 339 -21.33 0.89 5.83
CA LEU A 339 -21.35 -0.45 6.42
C LEU A 339 -22.66 -1.19 6.13
N CYS A 340 -23.81 -0.54 6.37
CA CYS A 340 -25.13 -1.09 6.09
C CYS A 340 -25.28 -1.46 4.60
N TRP A 341 -24.79 -0.60 3.71
CA TRP A 341 -24.79 -0.85 2.28
C TRP A 341 -23.95 -2.09 1.91
N TYR A 342 -22.76 -2.25 2.50
CA TYR A 342 -21.92 -3.43 2.27
C TYR A 342 -22.55 -4.71 2.84
N GLU A 343 -23.25 -4.64 3.97
CA GLU A 343 -23.99 -5.78 4.53
C GLU A 343 -25.13 -6.23 3.60
N ALA A 344 -25.83 -5.29 2.96
CA ALA A 344 -26.83 -5.59 1.95
C ALA A 344 -26.21 -6.28 0.72
N LEU A 345 -25.09 -5.74 0.22
CA LEU A 345 -24.34 -6.36 -0.88
C LEU A 345 -23.86 -7.78 -0.52
N MET A 346 -23.31 -7.96 0.69
CA MET A 346 -22.86 -9.27 1.17
C MET A 346 -24.01 -10.27 1.26
N THR A 347 -25.21 -9.83 1.65
CA THR A 347 -26.41 -10.67 1.67
C THR A 347 -26.78 -11.15 0.27
N THR A 348 -26.74 -10.27 -0.73
CA THR A 348 -26.99 -10.63 -2.14
C THR A 348 -25.98 -11.64 -2.67
N HIS A 349 -24.71 -11.54 -2.25
CA HIS A 349 -23.63 -12.41 -2.70
C HIS A 349 -23.22 -13.48 -1.68
N GLN A 350 -24.06 -13.81 -0.69
CA GLN A 350 -23.70 -14.72 0.41
C GLN A 350 -23.32 -16.14 -0.03
N HIS A 351 -23.77 -16.55 -1.22
CA HIS A 351 -23.49 -17.87 -1.81
C HIS A 351 -22.41 -17.83 -2.89
N ALA A 352 -21.87 -16.65 -3.22
CA ALA A 352 -20.76 -16.56 -4.15
C ALA A 352 -19.47 -16.99 -3.46
N ASP A 353 -18.62 -17.70 -4.19
CA ASP A 353 -17.27 -17.98 -3.74
C ASP A 353 -16.48 -16.67 -3.59
N ARG A 354 -15.57 -16.62 -2.63
CA ARG A 354 -14.63 -15.51 -2.49
C ARG A 354 -13.31 -15.90 -3.15
N PHE A 355 -12.50 -14.90 -3.47
CA PHE A 355 -11.16 -15.13 -3.98
C PHE A 355 -10.36 -16.01 -3.00
N ARG A 356 -9.51 -16.87 -3.56
CA ARG A 356 -8.69 -17.77 -2.76
C ARG A 356 -7.63 -16.98 -2.02
N ARG A 357 -7.33 -17.41 -0.80
CA ARG A 357 -6.20 -16.94 -0.01
C ARG A 357 -5.14 -18.03 0.02
N THR A 358 -3.90 -17.64 -0.21
CA THR A 358 -2.73 -18.50 -0.01
C THR A 358 -2.75 -18.97 1.44
N SER A 359 -2.81 -20.28 1.66
CA SER A 359 -2.80 -20.86 3.01
C SER A 359 -1.41 -20.74 3.62
N SER A 360 -1.08 -19.57 4.15
CA SER A 360 0.02 -19.36 5.08
C SER A 360 -0.56 -18.93 6.42
N THR A 361 -0.61 -19.89 7.33
CA THR A 361 -0.77 -19.71 8.78
C THR A 361 0.22 -18.68 9.31
N VAL A 362 -0.24 -17.47 9.64
CA VAL A 362 -0.13 -16.90 10.98
C VAL A 362 -1.31 -15.92 11.16
N GLU A 363 -2.34 -16.34 11.90
CA GLU A 363 -3.18 -15.36 12.59
C GLU A 363 -2.27 -14.69 13.63
N ASN A 364 -1.66 -13.56 13.28
CA ASN A 364 -1.00 -12.72 14.27
C ASN A 364 -2.12 -12.06 15.09
N SER A 365 -2.43 -12.66 16.23
CA SER A 365 -3.16 -11.99 17.30
C SER A 365 -2.49 -10.67 17.65
N ALA A 366 -3.27 -9.72 18.18
CA ALA A 366 -2.70 -8.49 18.74
C ALA A 366 -1.56 -8.88 19.71
N PRO A 367 -0.40 -8.18 19.65
CA PRO A 367 0.71 -8.49 20.53
C PRO A 367 0.21 -8.39 21.97
N THR A 368 0.47 -9.44 22.74
CA THR A 368 0.26 -9.46 24.18
C THR A 368 0.99 -8.27 24.82
N HIS A 369 0.50 -7.84 25.97
CA HIS A 369 1.12 -6.74 26.73
C HIS A 369 2.62 -6.96 26.95
N ARG A 370 3.03 -8.22 27.14
CA ARG A 370 4.42 -8.64 27.26
C ARG A 370 5.22 -8.44 25.97
N GLU A 371 4.69 -8.82 24.81
CA GLU A 371 5.37 -8.64 23.52
C GLU A 371 5.63 -7.17 23.19
N VAL A 372 4.75 -6.27 23.65
CA VAL A 372 4.97 -4.81 23.52
C VAL A 372 6.12 -4.34 24.41
N ILE A 373 6.20 -4.82 25.66
CA ILE A 373 7.30 -4.51 26.59
C ILE A 373 8.63 -5.07 26.07
N GLU A 374 8.64 -6.31 25.56
CA GLU A 374 9.81 -6.94 24.94
C GLU A 374 10.35 -6.09 23.79
N ARG A 375 9.46 -5.60 22.94
CA ARG A 375 9.83 -4.72 21.83
C ARG A 375 10.44 -3.40 22.32
N ILE A 376 9.84 -2.74 23.31
CA ILE A 376 10.38 -1.49 23.86
C ILE A 376 11.82 -1.71 24.33
N VAL A 377 12.07 -2.74 25.14
CA VAL A 377 13.41 -3.00 25.67
C VAL A 377 14.42 -3.29 24.56
N LEU A 378 14.04 -4.12 23.57
CA LEU A 378 14.92 -4.45 22.45
C LEU A 378 15.22 -3.24 21.56
N ASP A 379 14.21 -2.41 21.24
CA ASP A 379 14.38 -1.20 20.44
C ASP A 379 15.25 -0.16 21.17
N SER A 380 15.09 0.01 22.48
CA SER A 380 15.97 0.87 23.30
C SER A 380 17.41 0.34 23.32
N CYS A 381 17.62 -0.98 23.34
CA CYS A 381 18.96 -1.56 23.23
C CYS A 381 19.57 -1.34 21.83
N VAL A 382 18.78 -1.44 20.76
CA VAL A 382 19.22 -1.11 19.39
C VAL A 382 19.63 0.35 19.30
N GLU A 383 18.85 1.25 19.90
CA GLU A 383 19.16 2.67 19.93
C GLU A 383 20.46 2.95 20.65
N LEU A 384 20.67 2.37 21.83
CA LEU A 384 21.92 2.52 22.58
C LEU A 384 23.13 1.98 21.80
N ASN A 385 22.99 0.81 21.15
CA ASN A 385 24.05 0.21 20.33
C ASN A 385 24.53 1.10 19.18
N ARG A 386 23.75 2.08 18.71
CA ARG A 386 24.17 3.02 17.66
C ARG A 386 25.23 4.01 18.11
N TYR A 387 25.31 4.26 19.41
CA TYR A 387 26.17 5.28 20.00
C TYR A 387 27.21 4.69 20.95
N HIS A 388 27.21 3.36 21.12
CA HIS A 388 28.02 2.67 22.12
C HIS A 388 29.15 1.82 21.51
N ASN A 389 30.34 1.85 22.13
CA ASN A 389 31.53 1.15 21.63
C ASN A 389 31.52 -0.37 21.92
N ALA A 390 30.76 -0.80 22.93
CA ALA A 390 30.55 -2.20 23.26
C ALA A 390 29.06 -2.56 23.04
N PRO A 391 28.69 -3.09 21.86
CA PRO A 391 27.29 -3.37 21.57
C PRO A 391 26.76 -4.53 22.41
N ILE A 392 25.51 -4.39 22.85
CA ILE A 392 24.69 -5.46 23.43
C ILE A 392 24.49 -6.54 22.33
N PRO A 393 24.74 -7.83 22.61
CA PRO A 393 24.62 -8.90 21.62
C PRO A 393 23.15 -9.32 21.42
N LEU A 394 22.43 -8.52 20.63
CA LEU A 394 20.99 -8.67 20.39
C LEU A 394 20.61 -9.92 19.59
N GLU A 395 21.58 -10.61 19.00
CA GLU A 395 21.40 -11.95 18.42
C GLU A 395 20.88 -12.99 19.43
N HIS A 396 21.00 -12.72 20.72
CA HIS A 396 20.48 -13.57 21.80
C HIS A 396 19.06 -13.18 22.26
N GLY A 397 18.44 -12.15 21.67
CA GLY A 397 17.07 -11.73 21.99
C GLY A 397 16.88 -11.44 23.48
N LEU A 398 15.86 -12.06 24.10
CA LEU A 398 15.57 -11.91 25.53
C LEU A 398 16.73 -12.37 26.44
N GLN A 399 17.59 -13.27 25.96
CA GLN A 399 18.75 -13.76 26.72
C GLN A 399 19.98 -12.85 26.58
N ALA A 400 19.88 -11.73 25.85
CA ALA A 400 20.98 -10.80 25.69
C ALA A 400 21.38 -10.23 27.07
N PRO A 401 22.66 -10.36 27.49
CA PRO A 401 23.13 -9.83 28.76
C PRO A 401 23.31 -8.32 28.67
N LEU A 402 22.72 -7.61 29.63
CA LEU A 402 22.77 -6.15 29.74
C LEU A 402 23.83 -5.74 30.77
N TYR A 403 23.67 -6.17 32.03
CA TYR A 403 24.50 -5.72 33.16
C TYR A 403 25.10 -6.88 33.98
N GLY A 404 26.22 -6.61 34.68
CA GLY A 404 26.91 -7.57 35.56
C GLY A 404 28.06 -8.32 34.89
N SER A 405 28.48 -9.47 35.44
CA SER A 405 29.71 -10.19 35.04
C SER A 405 29.72 -10.69 33.59
N ARG A 406 28.54 -10.82 32.96
CA ARG A 406 28.36 -11.16 31.54
C ARG A 406 27.78 -10.01 30.72
N GLY A 407 27.42 -8.89 31.36
CA GLY A 407 26.83 -7.72 30.73
C GLY A 407 27.87 -6.90 29.96
N ARG A 408 27.38 -6.15 28.97
CA ARG A 408 28.21 -5.24 28.16
C ARG A 408 28.10 -3.78 28.58
N LEU A 409 27.12 -3.46 29.43
CA LEU A 409 26.86 -2.11 29.91
C LEU A 409 27.58 -1.86 31.23
N ASP A 410 28.28 -0.73 31.33
CA ASP A 410 28.72 -0.17 32.59
C ASP A 410 27.55 0.54 33.32
N SER A 411 27.79 1.07 34.53
CA SER A 411 26.71 1.68 35.32
C SER A 411 26.09 2.92 34.65
N LEU A 412 26.87 3.69 33.88
CA LEU A 412 26.40 4.89 33.20
C LEU A 412 25.60 4.54 31.94
N GLU A 413 26.08 3.54 31.20
CA GLU A 413 25.44 3.00 30.01
C GLU A 413 24.11 2.31 30.35
N LEU A 414 24.06 1.60 31.48
CA LEU A 414 22.81 1.04 31.99
C LEU A 414 21.79 2.14 32.34
N VAL A 415 22.21 3.19 33.05
CA VAL A 415 21.33 4.33 33.37
C VAL A 415 20.78 4.97 32.09
N THR A 416 21.61 5.08 31.05
CA THR A 416 21.21 5.61 29.75
C THR A 416 20.18 4.70 29.07
N LEU A 417 20.38 3.38 29.07
CA LEU A 417 19.39 2.43 28.53
C LEU A 417 18.05 2.58 29.24
N LEU A 418 18.07 2.65 30.58
CA LEU A 418 16.87 2.70 31.38
C LEU A 418 16.06 3.98 31.14
N ALA A 419 16.70 5.13 30.96
CA ALA A 419 16.03 6.38 30.60
C ALA A 419 15.31 6.30 29.23
N VAL A 420 15.92 5.64 28.24
CA VAL A 420 15.29 5.43 26.93
C VAL A 420 14.10 4.48 27.03
N VAL A 421 14.21 3.44 27.86
CA VAL A 421 13.11 2.50 28.14
C VAL A 421 11.96 3.19 28.86
N GLU A 422 12.22 4.03 29.87
CA GLU A 422 11.21 4.82 30.58
C GLU A 422 10.41 5.70 29.62
N GLN A 423 11.10 6.48 28.78
CA GLN A 423 10.45 7.34 27.80
C GLN A 423 9.61 6.53 26.82
N SER A 424 10.13 5.41 26.33
CA SER A 424 9.42 4.54 25.38
C SER A 424 8.19 3.88 26.02
N VAL A 425 8.25 3.55 27.31
CA VAL A 425 7.11 3.05 28.09
C VAL A 425 6.07 4.14 28.29
N GLU A 426 6.47 5.36 28.63
CA GLU A 426 5.56 6.50 28.77
C GLU A 426 4.87 6.82 27.45
N ASP A 427 5.61 6.86 26.34
CA ASP A 427 5.07 7.12 25.00
C ASP A 427 4.09 6.02 24.55
N THR A 428 4.34 4.77 24.94
CA THR A 428 3.54 3.61 24.50
C THR A 428 2.33 3.34 25.38
N PHE A 429 2.47 3.49 26.71
CA PHE A 429 1.47 3.09 27.69
C PHE A 429 0.90 4.27 28.50
N GLY A 430 1.44 5.48 28.37
CA GLY A 430 1.04 6.64 29.17
C GLY A 430 1.36 6.51 30.67
N ALA A 431 2.24 5.58 31.04
CA ALA A 431 2.60 5.28 32.42
C ALA A 431 4.02 5.75 32.72
N GLY A 432 4.18 6.71 33.62
CA GLY A 432 5.48 7.13 34.12
C GLY A 432 6.06 6.09 35.08
N ILE A 433 7.25 5.58 34.78
CA ILE A 433 8.00 4.66 35.64
C ILE A 433 9.40 5.21 35.91
N THR A 434 9.98 4.89 37.06
CA THR A 434 11.33 5.35 37.45
C THR A 434 12.24 4.15 37.70
N LEU A 435 13.06 3.83 36.72
CA LEU A 435 14.03 2.73 36.65
C LEU A 435 15.46 3.23 36.91
N ALA A 436 15.86 4.35 36.32
CA ALA A 436 17.23 4.86 36.32
C ALA A 436 17.72 5.21 37.72
N GLU A 437 16.88 5.84 38.55
CA GLU A 437 17.21 6.15 39.95
C GLU A 437 17.34 4.88 40.81
N MET A 438 16.53 3.85 40.52
CA MET A 438 16.58 2.57 41.24
C MET A 438 17.81 1.73 40.88
N ALA A 439 18.31 1.85 39.65
CA ALA A 439 19.52 1.16 39.20
C ALA A 439 20.79 1.58 39.95
N VAL A 440 20.85 2.83 40.40
CA VAL A 440 21.97 3.37 41.21
C VAL A 440 22.01 2.74 42.61
N ALA A 441 20.90 2.19 43.10
CA ALA A 441 20.76 1.71 44.48
C ALA A 441 20.91 0.18 44.68
N SER A 442 21.16 -0.61 43.63
CA SER A 442 20.97 -2.08 43.66
C SER A 442 22.26 -2.94 43.69
N MET A 443 22.22 -4.03 44.48
CA MET A 443 23.15 -5.19 44.56
C MET A 443 22.33 -6.43 44.97
N PRO A 444 22.78 -7.70 44.79
CA PRO A 444 23.47 -8.34 43.68
C PRO A 444 22.50 -9.03 42.68
N GLU A 445 21.20 -9.18 42.98
CA GLU A 445 20.16 -9.73 42.08
C GLU A 445 19.47 -8.58 41.33
N SER A 446 20.25 -7.87 40.50
CA SER A 446 19.74 -6.73 39.73
C SER A 446 18.74 -7.20 38.64
N PRO A 447 17.55 -6.60 38.53
CA PRO A 447 16.58 -6.92 37.47
C PRO A 447 17.09 -6.54 36.07
N TYR A 448 18.27 -5.92 35.97
CA TYR A 448 18.86 -5.42 34.73
C TYR A 448 19.93 -6.35 34.14
N ARG A 449 19.97 -7.63 34.54
CA ARG A 449 20.99 -8.59 34.08
C ARG A 449 20.83 -8.97 32.61
N THR A 450 19.60 -9.23 32.16
CA THR A 450 19.28 -9.58 30.77
C THR A 450 18.08 -8.77 30.28
N VAL A 451 17.83 -8.81 28.97
CA VAL A 451 16.60 -8.26 28.39
C VAL A 451 15.37 -8.90 29.03
N GLU A 452 15.35 -10.22 29.20
CA GLU A 452 14.25 -10.96 29.84
C GLU A 452 13.97 -10.46 31.26
N SER A 453 15.01 -10.33 32.10
CA SER A 453 14.82 -9.89 33.50
C SER A 453 14.29 -8.45 33.59
N LEU A 454 14.69 -7.58 32.64
CA LEU A 454 14.18 -6.22 32.56
C LEU A 454 12.71 -6.19 32.08
N VAL A 455 12.36 -7.03 31.09
CA VAL A 455 10.97 -7.19 30.64
C VAL A 455 10.07 -7.67 31.78
N GLU A 456 10.48 -8.70 32.51
CA GLU A 456 9.73 -9.22 33.67
C GLU A 456 9.53 -8.15 34.74
N TYR A 457 10.56 -7.35 35.00
CA TYR A 457 10.50 -6.24 35.94
C TYR A 457 9.51 -5.15 35.50
N LEU A 458 9.56 -4.74 34.23
CA LEU A 458 8.64 -3.76 33.65
C LEU A 458 7.19 -4.26 33.69
N GLU A 459 6.97 -5.54 33.38
CA GLU A 459 5.64 -6.15 33.42
C GLU A 459 5.06 -6.12 34.85
N ALA A 460 5.89 -6.34 35.88
CA ALA A 460 5.48 -6.24 37.27
C ALA A 460 5.15 -4.80 37.71
N GLN A 461 5.95 -3.83 37.26
CA GLN A 461 5.75 -2.40 37.56
C GLN A 461 4.48 -1.84 36.90
N LEU A 462 4.25 -2.17 35.63
CA LEU A 462 3.06 -1.74 34.89
C LEU A 462 1.76 -2.37 35.42
N LYS A 463 1.83 -3.52 36.11
CA LYS A 463 0.69 -4.10 36.84
C LYS A 463 0.40 -3.41 38.18
N HIS A 464 1.39 -2.76 38.78
CA HIS A 464 1.30 -2.15 40.11
C HIS A 464 1.11 -0.63 40.11
N CYS A 465 1.19 0.03 38.95
CA CYS A 465 0.91 1.46 38.83
C CYS A 465 -0.57 1.71 39.20
N PRO A 466 -0.88 2.35 40.34
CA PRO A 466 -2.24 2.77 40.62
C PRO A 466 -2.66 3.72 39.50
N LYS A 467 -3.91 3.65 39.04
CA LYS A 467 -4.50 4.74 38.28
C LYS A 467 -4.47 5.97 39.17
N ASP A 468 -3.43 6.79 39.06
CA ASP A 468 -3.35 8.03 39.81
C ASP A 468 -4.40 8.98 39.24
N ASP A 469 -5.48 8.99 40.00
CA ASP A 469 -6.43 10.05 40.18
C ASP A 469 -5.70 11.39 40.41
N LYS A 470 -6.03 12.38 39.56
CA LYS A 470 -5.99 13.85 39.73
C LYS A 470 -5.59 14.51 38.41
N GLY A 471 -6.21 15.62 38.00
CA GLY A 471 -7.14 16.52 38.69
C GLY A 471 -7.16 17.85 37.95
#